data_AF-A0AAV2HX79-F1
#
_entry.id   AF-A0AAV2HX79-F1
#
_cell.length_a   1.000
_cell.length_b   1.000
_cell.length_c   1.000
_cell.angle_alpha   90.00
_cell.angle_beta   90.00
_cell.angle_gamma   90.00
#
_symmetry.space_group_name_H-M   'P 1'
#
loop_
_entity.id
_entity.type
_entity.pdbx_description
1 polymer ?
#
loop_
_entity_poly.entity_id
_entity_poly.type
_entity_poly.pdbx_seq_one_letter_code
_entity_poly.pdbx_strand_id
1 'polypeptide(L)'
;MVKPLHDVFDAVGSVKTCTVKSCVGDVYHTLVEVGDYPGYFLPGFTPVSDDSADLKSCDNETLLMSFDHVAIAVEMNQSVATIEWYEKCFGMKRFLINKEEDRDNGLVLDTNNVGLRLRAMEYWKCAEVGLKSKPGMLAPPPLYRGENQIMSWMRQHGGPGIQHIAIYSADIKGDVKKLKFLGAEFAKPPPDSYYTEIGRLHDILRSGEDLEPLREHGILIDTEADGIHELTQAADEEKRESYLLQIFTKPIFKADPFFLELIQREGATGFGSGNIAALYRSVQAYIVG
;
A
#
# COMPACT_ATOMS: atom_id res chain seq x y z
N MET A 1 -9.28 -2.52 24.60
CA MET A 1 -10.45 -1.78 24.07
C MET A 1 -10.49 -0.41 24.73
N VAL A 2 -10.73 0.65 23.96
CA VAL A 2 -10.81 2.04 24.45
C VAL A 2 -12.25 2.50 24.50
N LYS A 3 -13.06 2.10 23.51
CA LYS A 3 -14.51 2.21 23.55
C LYS A 3 -15.10 0.81 23.41
N PRO A 4 -15.88 0.32 24.39
CA PRO A 4 -16.54 -0.98 24.29
C PRO A 4 -17.58 -0.98 23.15
N LEU A 5 -18.09 -2.16 22.81
CA LEU A 5 -19.16 -2.30 21.82
C LEU A 5 -20.39 -1.48 22.24
N HIS A 6 -20.84 -0.61 21.35
CA HIS A 6 -22.02 0.23 21.56
C HIS A 6 -22.70 0.51 20.21
N ASP A 7 -24.00 0.79 20.27
CA ASP A 7 -24.77 1.23 19.13
C ASP A 7 -24.58 2.73 18.90
N VAL A 8 -24.41 3.12 17.64
CA VAL A 8 -24.50 4.50 17.16
C VAL A 8 -25.72 4.57 16.26
N PHE A 9 -26.57 5.58 16.43
CA PHE A 9 -27.88 5.64 15.77
C PHE A 9 -28.21 7.05 15.29
N ASP A 10 -29.09 7.11 14.29
CA ASP A 10 -29.73 8.32 13.82
C ASP A 10 -31.20 8.04 13.44
N ALA A 11 -31.81 8.92 12.65
CA ALA A 11 -33.21 8.79 12.25
C ALA A 11 -33.50 7.61 11.31
N VAL A 12 -32.49 7.05 10.62
CA VAL A 12 -32.68 6.01 9.59
C VAL A 12 -32.19 4.63 10.04
N GLY A 13 -31.47 4.52 11.15
CA GLY A 13 -31.15 3.24 11.77
C GLY A 13 -29.98 3.31 12.75
N SER A 14 -29.30 2.17 12.95
CA SER A 14 -28.15 2.06 13.84
C SER A 14 -27.07 1.16 13.28
N VAL A 15 -25.82 1.44 13.65
CA VAL A 15 -24.65 0.57 13.44
C VAL A 15 -24.01 0.23 14.78
N LYS A 16 -23.38 -0.93 14.89
CA LYS A 16 -22.60 -1.30 16.07
C LYS A 16 -21.14 -0.92 15.86
N THR A 17 -20.54 -0.28 16.86
CA THR A 17 -19.12 0.10 16.80
C THR A 17 -18.38 -0.23 18.07
N CYS A 18 -17.08 -0.53 17.94
CA CYS A 18 -16.16 -0.52 19.06
C CYS A 18 -14.79 0.02 18.61
N THR A 19 -14.02 0.56 19.55
CA THR A 19 -12.70 1.14 19.24
C THR A 19 -11.61 0.46 20.06
N VAL A 20 -10.59 -0.02 19.38
CA VAL A 20 -9.43 -0.70 19.96
C VAL A 20 -8.19 0.15 19.68
N LYS A 21 -7.44 0.53 20.71
CA LYS A 21 -6.12 1.16 20.52
C LYS A 21 -5.16 0.12 19.96
N SER A 22 -4.44 0.48 18.91
CA SER A 22 -3.36 -0.32 18.34
C SER A 22 -2.20 -0.47 19.32
N CYS A 23 -1.36 -1.48 19.11
CA CYS A 23 -0.03 -1.54 19.72
C CYS A 23 0.95 -0.50 19.13
N VAL A 24 0.55 0.17 18.04
CA VAL A 24 1.37 1.15 17.32
C VAL A 24 0.88 2.57 17.61
N GLY A 25 1.72 3.34 18.31
CA GLY A 25 1.54 4.78 18.50
C GLY A 25 0.17 5.17 19.06
N ASP A 26 -0.45 6.16 18.42
CA ASP A 26 -1.79 6.66 18.66
C ASP A 26 -2.80 6.19 17.61
N VAL A 27 -2.51 5.08 16.91
CA VAL A 27 -3.43 4.48 15.96
C VAL A 27 -4.58 3.78 16.69
N TYR A 28 -5.80 3.98 16.20
CA TYR A 28 -7.01 3.30 16.70
C TYR A 28 -7.72 2.57 15.56
N HIS A 29 -8.17 1.35 15.85
CA HIS A 29 -9.04 0.58 14.98
C HIS A 29 -10.48 0.76 15.45
N THR A 30 -11.34 1.29 14.58
CA THR A 30 -12.79 1.31 14.83
C THR A 30 -13.42 0.19 14.01
N LEU A 31 -13.95 -0.81 14.71
CA LEU A 31 -14.71 -1.89 14.09
C LEU A 31 -16.14 -1.40 13.93
N VAL A 32 -16.68 -1.55 12.72
CA VAL A 32 -18.02 -1.11 12.36
C VAL A 32 -18.79 -2.30 11.79
N GLU A 33 -19.88 -2.65 12.46
CA GLU A 33 -20.87 -3.61 11.98
C GLU A 33 -22.07 -2.82 11.48
N VAL A 34 -22.21 -2.76 10.15
CA VAL A 34 -23.21 -1.92 9.46
C VAL A 34 -24.62 -2.53 9.53
N GLY A 35 -24.75 -3.87 9.53
CA GLY A 35 -26.05 -4.55 9.52
C GLY A 35 -26.91 -4.13 8.32
N ASP A 36 -28.20 -3.87 8.55
CA ASP A 36 -29.17 -3.40 7.54
C ASP A 36 -29.31 -1.86 7.54
N TYR A 37 -28.30 -1.12 8.01
CA TYR A 37 -28.36 0.33 8.09
C TYR A 37 -28.47 0.97 6.68
N PRO A 38 -29.54 1.75 6.39
CA PRO A 38 -29.83 2.20 5.02
C PRO A 38 -29.16 3.53 4.65
N GLY A 39 -28.41 4.16 5.55
CA GLY A 39 -27.75 5.44 5.30
C GLY A 39 -26.53 5.32 4.38
N TYR A 40 -26.16 6.41 3.70
CA TYR A 40 -25.05 6.44 2.74
C TYR A 40 -23.66 6.22 3.35
N PHE A 41 -23.49 6.52 4.64
CA PHE A 41 -22.21 6.38 5.34
C PHE A 41 -22.40 5.81 6.75
N LEU A 42 -22.41 6.66 7.80
CA LEU A 42 -22.63 6.27 9.19
C LEU A 42 -23.67 7.19 9.84
N PRO A 43 -24.30 6.76 10.94
CA PRO A 43 -25.23 7.60 11.67
C PRO A 43 -24.62 8.94 12.10
N GLY A 44 -25.39 10.02 11.93
CA GLY A 44 -24.98 11.38 12.26
C GLY A 44 -24.27 12.14 11.13
N PHE A 45 -24.02 11.49 9.98
CA PHE A 45 -23.57 12.17 8.77
C PHE A 45 -24.77 12.53 7.88
N THR A 46 -24.70 13.70 7.24
CA THR A 46 -25.72 14.16 6.30
C THR A 46 -25.10 14.34 4.91
N PRO A 47 -25.80 13.95 3.83
CA PRO A 47 -25.33 14.21 2.48
C PRO A 47 -25.17 15.71 2.26
N VAL A 48 -24.02 16.12 1.73
CA VAL A 48 -23.79 17.50 1.29
C VAL A 48 -24.32 17.63 -0.13
N SER A 49 -25.12 18.67 -0.40
CA SER A 49 -25.61 18.96 -1.76
C SER A 49 -24.49 19.60 -2.59
N ASP A 50 -24.17 18.96 -3.71
CA ASP A 50 -23.00 19.25 -4.55
C ASP A 50 -23.22 20.43 -5.51
N ASP A 51 -23.12 21.66 -4.99
CA ASP A 51 -23.16 22.88 -5.81
C ASP A 51 -21.79 23.53 -6.03
N SER A 52 -20.70 22.98 -5.48
CA SER A 52 -19.36 23.51 -5.72
C SER A 52 -18.88 23.18 -7.14
N ALA A 53 -18.39 24.19 -7.87
CA ALA A 53 -17.85 24.04 -9.22
C ALA A 53 -16.56 23.20 -9.24
N ASP A 54 -15.85 23.10 -8.11
CA ASP A 54 -14.53 22.47 -7.98
C ASP A 54 -14.60 20.93 -8.03
N LEU A 55 -15.71 20.32 -7.62
CA LEU A 55 -15.94 18.88 -7.77
C LEU A 55 -16.50 18.49 -9.15
N LYS A 56 -17.14 19.44 -9.86
CA LYS A 56 -17.73 19.22 -11.19
C LYS A 56 -16.68 19.13 -12.31
N SER A 57 -15.45 19.62 -12.09
CA SER A 57 -14.34 19.52 -13.04
C SER A 57 -13.59 18.18 -12.98
N CYS A 58 -13.84 17.37 -11.94
CA CYS A 58 -13.42 15.98 -11.93
C CYS A 58 -14.44 15.22 -12.77
N ASP A 59 -14.17 15.01 -14.06
CA ASP A 59 -15.03 14.18 -14.92
C ASP A 59 -15.38 12.88 -14.16
N ASN A 60 -16.68 12.62 -14.01
CA ASN A 60 -17.27 11.48 -13.31
C ASN A 60 -16.95 10.12 -13.97
N GLU A 61 -15.92 10.03 -14.81
CA GLU A 61 -15.23 8.78 -15.10
C GLU A 61 -14.48 8.36 -13.83
N THR A 62 -15.30 7.83 -12.92
CA THR A 62 -14.98 7.41 -11.57
C THR A 62 -13.62 6.72 -11.57
N LEU A 63 -12.63 7.38 -10.99
CA LEU A 63 -11.42 6.73 -10.52
C LEU A 63 -11.90 5.64 -9.57
N LEU A 64 -12.02 4.40 -10.05
CA LEU A 64 -12.44 3.25 -9.24
C LEU A 64 -11.26 2.90 -8.35
N MET A 65 -11.12 3.68 -7.29
CA MET A 65 -10.07 3.60 -6.31
C MET A 65 -10.58 2.89 -5.07
N SER A 66 -9.86 1.87 -4.65
CA SER A 66 -10.13 1.13 -3.40
C SER A 66 -8.85 1.04 -2.57
N PHE A 67 -8.96 0.86 -1.25
CA PHE A 67 -7.77 0.62 -0.44
C PHE A 67 -7.11 -0.73 -0.78
N ASP A 68 -5.82 -0.69 -1.08
CA ASP A 68 -5.00 -1.89 -1.31
C ASP A 68 -4.32 -2.35 -0.02
N HIS A 69 -3.60 -1.46 0.66
CA HIS A 69 -2.92 -1.81 1.91
C HIS A 69 -2.57 -0.56 2.75
N VAL A 70 -2.19 -0.80 4.01
CA VAL A 70 -1.70 0.22 4.94
C VAL A 70 -0.31 -0.18 5.40
N ALA A 71 0.68 0.70 5.23
CA ALA A 71 2.00 0.48 5.81
C ALA A 71 2.13 1.20 7.14
N ILE A 72 2.63 0.49 8.14
CA ILE A 72 2.80 0.95 9.50
C ILE A 72 4.29 0.95 9.86
N ALA A 73 4.84 2.14 10.09
CA ALA A 73 6.18 2.28 10.61
C ALA A 73 6.19 1.94 12.11
N VAL A 74 7.02 0.97 12.48
CA VAL A 74 7.18 0.51 13.86
C VAL A 74 8.60 0.72 14.35
N GLU A 75 8.76 0.82 15.67
CA GLU A 75 10.08 0.94 16.28
C GLU A 75 10.95 -0.29 15.99
N MET A 76 12.25 -0.08 16.12
CA MET A 76 13.23 -1.16 16.01
C MET A 76 12.86 -2.33 16.92
N ASN A 77 12.95 -3.55 16.39
CA ASN A 77 12.60 -4.81 17.07
C ASN A 77 11.11 -4.97 17.47
N GLN A 78 10.22 -4.04 17.11
CA GLN A 78 8.79 -4.16 17.44
C GLN A 78 7.97 -4.90 16.39
N SER A 79 8.54 -5.25 15.23
CA SER A 79 7.77 -5.89 14.15
C SER A 79 7.15 -7.22 14.54
N VAL A 80 7.89 -8.05 15.30
CA VAL A 80 7.40 -9.36 15.76
C VAL A 80 6.26 -9.17 16.76
N ALA A 81 6.47 -8.32 17.77
CA ALA A 81 5.44 -8.00 18.77
C ALA A 81 4.19 -7.37 18.13
N THR A 82 4.38 -6.52 17.12
CA THR A 82 3.28 -5.91 16.36
C THR A 82 2.49 -6.98 15.63
N ILE A 83 3.14 -7.89 14.91
CA ILE A 83 2.47 -8.99 14.19
C ILE A 83 1.70 -9.87 15.16
N GLU A 84 2.35 -10.33 16.22
CA GLU A 84 1.70 -11.16 17.23
C GLU A 84 0.49 -10.47 17.85
N TRP A 85 0.54 -9.15 18.02
CA TRP A 85 -0.59 -8.39 18.55
C TRP A 85 -1.79 -8.43 17.59
N TYR A 86 -1.58 -8.23 16.29
CA TYR A 86 -2.66 -8.32 15.30
C TYR A 86 -3.16 -9.75 15.09
N GLU A 87 -2.28 -10.75 15.16
CA GLU A 87 -2.66 -12.17 15.16
C GLU A 87 -3.56 -12.47 16.37
N LYS A 88 -3.16 -12.06 17.59
CA LYS A 88 -3.90 -12.33 18.82
C LYS A 88 -5.19 -11.52 18.94
N CYS A 89 -5.20 -10.26 18.51
CA CYS A 89 -6.33 -9.35 18.71
C CYS A 89 -7.34 -9.36 17.55
N PHE A 90 -6.89 -9.56 16.30
CA PHE A 90 -7.73 -9.50 15.11
C PHE A 90 -7.77 -10.82 14.31
N GLY A 91 -7.00 -11.83 14.73
CA GLY A 91 -6.90 -13.11 14.02
C GLY A 91 -6.24 -13.00 12.65
N MET A 92 -5.55 -11.88 12.36
CA MET A 92 -4.83 -11.71 11.10
C MET A 92 -3.79 -12.83 10.94
N LYS A 93 -3.45 -13.17 9.70
CA LYS A 93 -2.44 -14.18 9.41
C LYS A 93 -1.26 -13.51 8.75
N ARG A 94 -0.06 -13.97 9.10
CA ARG A 94 1.15 -13.57 8.40
C ARG A 94 1.09 -14.01 6.93
N PHE A 95 1.44 -13.08 6.05
CA PHE A 95 1.59 -13.30 4.61
C PHE A 95 3.07 -13.20 4.25
N LEU A 96 3.58 -14.13 3.44
CA LEU A 96 4.95 -14.06 2.93
C LEU A 96 4.99 -13.12 1.74
N ILE A 97 5.84 -12.10 1.79
CA ILE A 97 5.97 -11.08 0.76
C ILE A 97 6.48 -11.68 -0.56
N ASN A 98 7.34 -12.70 -0.46
CA ASN A 98 7.76 -13.58 -1.55
C ASN A 98 8.25 -14.92 -0.98
N LYS A 99 8.54 -15.91 -1.85
CA LYS A 99 9.02 -17.24 -1.44
C LYS A 99 10.42 -17.25 -0.84
N GLU A 100 11.20 -16.20 -1.08
CA GLU A 100 12.58 -16.04 -0.58
C GLU A 100 12.61 -15.42 0.82
N GLU A 101 11.45 -14.99 1.35
CA GLU A 101 11.32 -14.45 2.69
C GLU A 101 11.74 -15.50 3.73
N ASP A 102 12.70 -15.14 4.57
CA ASP A 102 13.02 -15.93 5.75
C ASP A 102 11.88 -15.85 6.77
N ARG A 103 11.36 -17.01 7.19
CA ARG A 103 10.25 -17.05 8.14
C ARG A 103 10.56 -16.35 9.44
N ASP A 104 11.79 -16.45 9.94
CA ASP A 104 12.13 -15.90 11.26
C ASP A 104 12.54 -14.44 11.17
N ASN A 105 13.11 -14.01 10.04
CA ASN A 105 13.71 -12.69 9.85
C ASN A 105 12.88 -11.76 8.96
N GLY A 106 11.87 -12.23 8.24
CA GLY A 106 11.13 -11.45 7.26
C GLY A 106 11.94 -11.17 6.00
N LEU A 107 11.41 -10.35 5.10
CA LEU A 107 12.11 -9.97 3.88
C LEU A 107 13.16 -8.92 4.25
N VAL A 108 14.43 -9.30 4.17
CA VAL A 108 15.56 -8.40 4.40
C VAL A 108 16.02 -7.84 3.08
N LEU A 109 15.82 -6.54 2.90
CA LEU A 109 16.43 -5.80 1.80
C LEU A 109 17.72 -5.18 2.32
N ASP A 110 18.86 -5.74 1.89
CA ASP A 110 20.21 -5.24 2.20
C ASP A 110 20.87 -4.79 0.89
N THR A 111 20.64 -3.52 0.52
CA THR A 111 21.30 -2.91 -0.65
C THR A 111 21.99 -1.63 -0.23
N ASN A 112 23.28 -1.49 -0.55
CA ASN A 112 24.08 -0.27 -0.37
C ASN A 112 23.94 0.38 1.03
N ASN A 113 24.14 -0.38 2.11
CA ASN A 113 24.03 0.05 3.52
C ASN A 113 22.63 0.48 3.99
N VAL A 114 21.59 0.23 3.21
CA VAL A 114 20.20 0.44 3.62
C VAL A 114 19.59 -0.92 3.92
N GLY A 115 19.34 -1.18 5.20
CA GLY A 115 18.69 -2.38 5.69
C GLY A 115 17.22 -2.11 6.05
N LEU A 116 16.29 -2.72 5.35
CA LEU A 116 14.88 -2.78 5.73
C LEU A 116 14.48 -4.22 5.97
N ARG A 117 13.71 -4.47 7.02
CA ARG A 117 13.04 -5.73 7.22
C ARG A 117 11.56 -5.49 7.01
N LEU A 118 10.91 -6.36 6.25
CA LEU A 118 9.48 -6.24 5.97
C LEU A 118 8.76 -7.52 6.38
N ARG A 119 7.56 -7.33 6.90
CA ARG A 119 6.61 -8.40 7.17
C ARG A 119 5.22 -7.91 6.86
N ALA A 120 4.42 -8.77 6.27
CA ALA A 120 3.05 -8.48 5.88
C ALA A 120 2.06 -9.32 6.69
N MET A 121 0.89 -8.76 6.94
CA MET A 121 -0.27 -9.49 7.45
C MET A 121 -1.49 -9.24 6.58
N GLU A 122 -2.32 -10.26 6.46
CA GLU A 122 -3.62 -10.18 5.81
C GLU A 122 -4.73 -10.60 6.77
N TYR A 123 -5.92 -10.03 6.59
CA TYR A 123 -7.09 -10.47 7.35
C TYR A 123 -7.54 -11.86 6.87
N TRP A 124 -7.64 -12.81 7.80
CA TRP A 124 -7.81 -14.23 7.51
C TRP A 124 -9.09 -14.58 6.74
N LYS A 125 -10.20 -13.84 6.94
CA LYS A 125 -11.44 -14.06 6.18
C LYS A 125 -11.36 -13.57 4.75
N CYS A 126 -10.52 -12.59 4.41
CA CYS A 126 -10.36 -12.15 3.02
C CYS A 126 -9.89 -13.29 2.11
N ALA A 127 -9.06 -14.21 2.64
CA ALA A 127 -8.63 -15.42 1.96
C ALA A 127 -9.73 -16.49 1.82
N GLU A 128 -10.69 -16.56 2.76
CA GLU A 128 -11.78 -17.54 2.73
C GLU A 128 -13.00 -17.07 1.90
N VAL A 129 -13.28 -15.77 1.84
CA VAL A 129 -14.41 -15.22 1.05
C VAL A 129 -14.01 -14.70 -0.35
N GLY A 130 -12.75 -14.85 -0.77
CA GLY A 130 -12.33 -14.53 -2.13
C GLY A 130 -12.37 -13.03 -2.49
N LEU A 131 -12.22 -12.14 -1.50
CA LEU A 131 -12.09 -10.70 -1.75
C LEU A 131 -10.80 -10.43 -2.52
N LYS A 132 -10.92 -9.84 -3.73
CA LYS A 132 -9.79 -9.56 -4.63
C LYS A 132 -8.89 -8.42 -4.12
N SER A 133 -9.45 -7.43 -3.44
CA SER A 133 -8.71 -6.40 -2.72
C SER A 133 -8.38 -6.92 -1.32
N LYS A 134 -7.12 -7.23 -1.07
CA LYS A 134 -6.65 -7.69 0.23
C LYS A 134 -6.05 -6.49 0.97
N PRO A 135 -6.79 -5.77 1.85
CA PRO A 135 -6.20 -4.76 2.72
C PRO A 135 -5.11 -5.41 3.56
N GLY A 136 -3.88 -5.28 3.06
CA GLY A 136 -2.68 -5.80 3.70
C GLY A 136 -2.19 -4.79 4.72
N MET A 137 -1.47 -5.28 5.73
CA MET A 137 -0.73 -4.41 6.61
C MET A 137 0.74 -4.75 6.53
N LEU A 138 1.56 -3.78 6.11
CA LEU A 138 3.01 -3.90 6.09
C LEU A 138 3.58 -3.29 7.36
N ALA A 139 4.44 -4.00 8.07
CA ALA A 139 5.11 -3.48 9.25
C ALA A 139 6.64 -3.48 9.04
N PRO A 140 7.21 -2.48 8.33
CA PRO A 140 8.65 -2.33 8.21
C PRO A 140 9.32 -1.85 9.51
N PRO A 141 10.16 -2.65 10.19
CA PRO A 141 11.14 -2.11 11.14
C PRO A 141 12.45 -1.70 10.43
N PRO A 142 13.16 -0.69 10.96
CA PRO A 142 14.52 -0.40 10.52
C PRO A 142 15.50 -1.55 10.90
N LEU A 143 16.45 -1.87 10.02
CA LEU A 143 17.62 -2.70 10.38
C LEU A 143 18.81 -1.82 10.80
N TYR A 144 19.70 -2.39 11.61
CA TYR A 144 20.81 -1.70 12.27
C TYR A 144 22.01 -1.51 11.31
N ARG A 145 21.88 -0.65 10.29
CA ARG A 145 23.01 -0.04 9.57
C ARG A 145 22.61 1.33 9.03
N GLY A 146 23.16 2.40 9.62
CA GLY A 146 22.99 3.77 9.14
C GLY A 146 21.62 4.39 9.40
N GLU A 147 21.52 5.69 9.09
CA GLU A 147 20.25 6.39 9.03
C GLU A 147 19.45 5.91 7.81
N ASN A 148 18.19 5.53 8.03
CA ASN A 148 17.32 4.98 7.01
C ASN A 148 15.97 5.73 7.00
N GLN A 149 15.27 5.69 5.88
CA GLN A 149 14.01 6.41 5.65
C GLN A 149 13.00 6.22 6.79
N ILE A 150 12.88 5.01 7.34
CA ILE A 150 11.92 4.74 8.43
C ILE A 150 12.32 5.49 9.68
N MET A 151 13.61 5.53 10.03
CA MET A 151 14.09 6.31 11.17
C MET A 151 13.88 7.82 10.96
N SER A 152 14.17 8.34 9.76
CA SER A 152 13.97 9.75 9.45
C SER A 152 12.48 10.12 9.42
N TRP A 153 11.63 9.27 8.84
CA TRP A 153 10.17 9.38 8.87
C TRP A 153 9.67 9.39 10.32
N MET A 154 10.14 8.47 11.15
CA MET A 154 9.74 8.35 12.55
C MET A 154 10.15 9.56 13.38
N ARG A 155 11.30 10.17 13.08
CA ARG A 155 11.74 11.42 13.71
C ARG A 155 10.86 12.61 13.34
N GLN A 156 10.42 12.69 12.08
CA GLN A 156 9.52 13.74 11.59
C GLN A 156 8.10 13.56 12.12
N HIS A 157 7.59 12.33 12.11
CA HIS A 157 6.26 11.97 12.63
C HIS A 157 6.19 12.04 14.16
N GLY A 158 7.31 11.81 14.86
CA GLY A 158 7.39 11.85 16.32
C GLY A 158 7.11 10.52 17.01
N GLY A 159 7.15 9.39 16.28
CA GLY A 159 6.89 8.07 16.83
C GLY A 159 6.38 7.07 15.78
N PRO A 160 6.00 5.84 16.19
CA PRO A 160 5.42 4.84 15.29
C PRO A 160 4.01 5.25 14.84
N GLY A 161 3.63 4.87 13.62
CA GLY A 161 2.36 5.31 13.03
C GLY A 161 2.14 4.77 11.62
N ILE A 162 1.07 5.24 10.98
CA ILE A 162 0.76 4.89 9.59
C ILE A 162 1.71 5.70 8.69
N GLN A 163 2.55 5.00 7.93
CA GLN A 163 3.48 5.63 7.00
C GLN A 163 2.79 6.07 5.72
N HIS A 164 2.06 5.13 5.10
CA HIS A 164 1.31 5.39 3.89
C HIS A 164 0.08 4.49 3.78
N ILE A 165 -0.83 4.91 2.93
CA ILE A 165 -1.98 4.13 2.51
C ILE A 165 -1.89 3.96 0.99
N ALA A 166 -1.99 2.71 0.54
CA ALA A 166 -2.02 2.38 -0.86
C ALA A 166 -3.45 2.32 -1.39
N ILE A 167 -3.62 2.92 -2.55
CA ILE A 167 -4.87 3.05 -3.26
C ILE A 167 -4.73 2.28 -4.57
N TYR A 168 -5.54 1.23 -4.71
CA TYR A 168 -5.65 0.48 -5.94
C TYR A 168 -6.18 1.37 -7.06
N SER A 169 -5.60 1.21 -8.25
CA SER A 169 -5.96 1.88 -9.49
C SER A 169 -6.11 0.84 -10.59
N ALA A 170 -7.18 0.95 -11.38
CA ALA A 170 -7.40 0.11 -12.55
C ALA A 170 -6.61 0.60 -13.79
N ASP A 171 -6.26 1.90 -13.85
CA ASP A 171 -5.40 2.49 -14.88
C ASP A 171 -4.44 3.49 -14.22
N ILE A 172 -3.35 2.98 -13.63
CA ILE A 172 -2.38 3.80 -12.90
C ILE A 172 -1.74 4.88 -13.78
N LYS A 173 -1.56 4.63 -15.08
CA LYS A 173 -0.96 5.60 -16.01
C LYS A 173 -1.91 6.77 -16.23
N GLY A 174 -3.18 6.48 -16.53
CA GLY A 174 -4.22 7.48 -16.66
C GLY A 174 -4.44 8.26 -15.36
N ASP A 175 -4.50 7.56 -14.24
CA ASP A 175 -4.80 8.15 -12.94
C ASP A 175 -3.66 9.03 -12.43
N VAL A 176 -2.40 8.61 -12.58
CA VAL A 176 -1.24 9.46 -12.25
C VAL A 176 -1.23 10.73 -13.11
N LYS A 177 -1.51 10.62 -14.41
CA LYS A 177 -1.60 11.79 -15.30
C LYS A 177 -2.70 12.75 -14.86
N LYS A 178 -3.90 12.23 -14.58
CA LYS A 178 -5.05 13.02 -14.09
C LYS A 178 -4.72 13.69 -12.75
N LEU A 179 -4.20 12.94 -11.78
CA LEU A 179 -3.86 13.46 -10.45
C LEU A 179 -2.77 14.54 -10.51
N LYS A 180 -1.72 14.35 -11.34
CA LYS A 180 -0.70 15.39 -11.57
C LYS A 180 -1.31 16.66 -12.15
N PHE A 181 -2.24 16.52 -13.12
CA PHE A 181 -2.96 17.66 -13.69
C PHE A 181 -3.81 18.40 -12.63
N LEU A 182 -4.40 17.66 -11.69
CA LEU A 182 -5.16 18.21 -10.57
C LEU A 182 -4.27 18.74 -9.41
N GLY A 183 -2.94 18.70 -9.56
CA GLY A 183 -2.00 19.28 -8.60
C GLY A 183 -1.43 18.30 -7.56
N ALA A 184 -1.72 17.00 -7.66
CA ALA A 184 -1.06 16.01 -6.81
C ALA A 184 0.44 15.91 -7.16
N GLU A 185 1.27 15.96 -6.13
CA GLU A 185 2.72 15.83 -6.29
C GLU A 185 3.17 14.39 -6.03
N PHE A 186 3.96 13.85 -6.96
CA PHE A 186 4.50 12.50 -6.86
C PHE A 186 5.98 12.49 -6.49
N ALA A 187 6.43 11.34 -5.98
CA ALA A 187 7.83 11.04 -5.79
C ALA A 187 8.60 11.18 -7.12
N LYS A 188 9.91 11.37 -6.99
CA LYS A 188 10.79 11.64 -8.12
C LYS A 188 10.93 10.30 -8.83
N PRO A 189 10.86 10.28 -10.17
CA PRO A 189 11.16 9.07 -10.91
C PRO A 189 12.50 8.49 -10.44
N PRO A 190 12.64 7.15 -10.39
CA PRO A 190 13.96 6.56 -10.21
C PRO A 190 14.90 7.05 -11.33
N PRO A 191 16.22 6.97 -11.15
CA PRO A 191 17.15 7.28 -12.24
C PRO A 191 16.85 6.43 -13.48
N ASP A 192 17.08 6.97 -14.68
CA ASP A 192 16.86 6.26 -15.95
C ASP A 192 17.50 4.86 -15.97
N SER A 193 18.60 4.68 -15.24
CA SER A 193 19.27 3.39 -15.10
C SER A 193 18.37 2.27 -14.57
N TYR A 194 17.34 2.59 -13.78
CA TYR A 194 16.34 1.62 -13.30
C TYR A 194 15.61 0.97 -14.47
N TYR A 195 15.09 1.79 -15.39
CA TYR A 195 14.32 1.30 -16.54
C TYR A 195 15.18 0.57 -17.57
N THR A 196 16.49 0.84 -17.59
CA THR A 196 17.45 0.17 -18.49
C THR A 196 18.13 -1.04 -17.86
N GLU A 197 17.86 -1.35 -16.59
CA GLU A 197 18.39 -2.54 -15.93
C GLU A 197 17.81 -3.79 -16.63
N ILE A 198 18.66 -4.80 -16.90
CA ILE A 198 18.25 -6.00 -17.66
C ILE A 198 17.03 -6.67 -17.03
N GLY A 199 16.98 -6.76 -15.70
CA GLY A 199 15.83 -7.31 -14.98
C GLY A 199 14.54 -6.53 -15.26
N ARG A 200 14.60 -5.19 -15.25
CA ARG A 200 13.43 -4.33 -15.49
C ARG A 200 13.02 -4.32 -16.97
N LEU A 201 13.96 -4.39 -17.89
CA LEU A 201 13.66 -4.59 -19.31
C LEU A 201 12.92 -5.91 -19.53
N HIS A 202 13.30 -6.98 -18.82
CA HIS A 202 12.55 -8.24 -18.84
C HIS A 202 11.15 -8.08 -18.25
N ASP A 203 10.99 -7.40 -17.12
CA ASP A 203 9.67 -7.17 -16.51
C ASP A 203 8.72 -6.42 -17.45
N ILE A 204 9.21 -5.35 -18.09
CA ILE A 204 8.45 -4.55 -19.06
C ILE A 204 8.06 -5.40 -20.27
N LEU A 205 9.02 -6.17 -20.81
CA LEU A 205 8.75 -7.03 -21.96
C LEU A 205 7.69 -8.10 -21.65
N ARG A 206 7.75 -8.72 -20.46
CA ARG A 206 6.86 -9.83 -20.07
C ARG A 206 5.48 -9.38 -19.61
N SER A 207 5.38 -8.19 -19.05
CA SER A 207 4.09 -7.55 -18.72
C SER A 207 3.36 -7.04 -19.96
N GLY A 208 4.09 -6.74 -21.04
CA GLY A 208 3.54 -6.08 -22.22
C GLY A 208 3.22 -4.61 -22.00
N GLU A 209 3.81 -4.00 -20.98
CA GLU A 209 3.71 -2.58 -20.67
C GLU A 209 4.58 -1.72 -21.59
N ASP A 210 4.17 -0.47 -21.80
CA ASP A 210 4.99 0.50 -22.55
C ASP A 210 5.97 1.19 -21.59
N LEU A 211 7.25 1.16 -21.93
CA LEU A 211 8.32 1.77 -21.14
C LEU A 211 8.14 3.28 -20.98
N GLU A 212 7.75 3.98 -22.06
CA GLU A 212 7.80 5.44 -22.05
C GLU A 212 6.82 6.07 -21.04
N PRO A 213 5.53 5.66 -20.97
CA PRO A 213 4.63 6.12 -19.93
C PRO A 213 5.11 5.79 -18.51
N LEU A 214 5.68 4.60 -18.30
CA LEU A 214 6.21 4.21 -16.99
C LEU A 214 7.36 5.15 -16.58
N ARG A 215 8.29 5.40 -17.50
CA ARG A 215 9.44 6.27 -17.29
C ARG A 215 9.05 7.74 -17.10
N GLU A 216 8.17 8.26 -17.95
CA GLU A 216 7.68 9.64 -17.87
C GLU A 216 6.99 9.91 -16.53
N HIS A 217 6.19 8.97 -16.06
CA HIS A 217 5.43 9.14 -14.84
C HIS A 217 6.18 8.74 -13.58
N GLY A 218 7.31 8.04 -13.69
CA GLY A 218 8.07 7.51 -12.56
C GLY A 218 7.40 6.30 -11.92
N ILE A 219 6.63 5.54 -12.70
CA ILE A 219 5.93 4.33 -12.26
C ILE A 219 6.93 3.18 -12.27
N LEU A 220 6.93 2.40 -11.19
CA LEU A 220 7.80 1.26 -10.98
C LEU A 220 7.05 -0.03 -11.31
N ILE A 221 7.74 -1.00 -11.90
CA ILE A 221 7.17 -2.29 -12.32
C ILE A 221 7.93 -3.45 -11.68
N ASP A 222 7.18 -4.43 -11.18
CA ASP A 222 7.72 -5.70 -10.69
C ASP A 222 6.87 -6.86 -11.21
N THR A 223 7.50 -7.87 -11.79
CA THR A 223 6.82 -9.13 -12.10
C THR A 223 6.87 -10.05 -10.89
N GLU A 224 5.79 -10.78 -10.63
CA GLU A 224 5.83 -11.84 -9.63
C GLU A 224 6.54 -13.05 -10.21
N ALA A 225 7.75 -13.32 -9.70
CA ALA A 225 8.50 -14.54 -9.98
C ALA A 225 7.79 -15.84 -9.52
N ASP A 226 6.59 -15.73 -8.95
CA ASP A 226 5.86 -16.84 -8.34
C ASP A 226 5.14 -17.77 -9.32
N GLY A 227 5.11 -17.43 -10.60
CA GLY A 227 4.75 -18.36 -11.65
C GLY A 227 5.87 -19.35 -11.93
N ILE A 228 5.81 -20.54 -11.31
CA ILE A 228 6.21 -21.75 -12.05
C ILE A 228 5.25 -21.83 -13.23
N HIS A 229 5.57 -21.14 -14.32
CA HIS A 229 5.39 -21.79 -15.59
C HIS A 229 6.64 -22.65 -15.71
N GLU A 230 6.49 -23.91 -15.33
CA GLU A 230 7.09 -24.95 -16.15
C GLU A 230 6.92 -24.47 -17.59
N LEU A 231 8.03 -24.39 -18.32
CA LEU A 231 8.05 -24.24 -19.76
C LEU A 231 7.29 -25.43 -20.35
N THR A 232 5.97 -25.46 -20.21
CA THR A 232 5.11 -26.33 -20.98
C THR A 232 5.25 -25.79 -22.38
N GLN A 233 5.95 -26.55 -23.22
CA GLN A 233 6.21 -26.30 -24.64
C GLN A 233 4.90 -26.31 -25.45
N ALA A 234 3.97 -25.44 -25.09
CA ALA A 234 2.83 -25.08 -25.91
C ALA A 234 2.92 -23.56 -26.09
N ALA A 235 3.36 -23.18 -27.28
CA ALA A 235 3.36 -21.82 -27.75
C ALA A 235 1.90 -21.33 -27.84
N ASP A 236 1.42 -20.70 -26.77
CA ASP A 236 0.25 -19.83 -26.82
C ASP A 236 0.75 -18.38 -26.60
N GLU A 237 0.58 -17.54 -27.62
CA GLU A 237 1.12 -16.18 -27.76
C GLU A 237 0.55 -15.13 -26.78
N GLU A 238 -0.13 -15.52 -25.69
CA GLU A 238 -0.97 -14.59 -24.91
C GLU A 238 -0.83 -14.62 -23.39
N LYS A 239 0.10 -15.39 -22.81
CA LYS A 239 0.22 -15.48 -21.35
C LYS A 239 1.24 -14.49 -20.80
N ARG A 240 0.79 -13.25 -20.57
CA ARG A 240 1.54 -12.23 -19.81
C ARG A 240 1.76 -12.71 -18.38
N GLU A 241 2.95 -12.46 -17.83
CA GLU A 241 3.24 -12.77 -16.42
C GLU A 241 2.42 -11.87 -15.51
N SER A 242 2.12 -12.32 -14.28
CA SER A 242 1.51 -11.46 -13.28
C SER A 242 2.49 -10.36 -12.86
N TYR A 243 2.03 -9.11 -12.78
CA TYR A 243 2.88 -7.98 -12.39
C TYR A 243 2.10 -6.93 -11.61
N LEU A 244 2.84 -5.98 -11.04
CA LEU A 244 2.27 -4.84 -10.35
C LEU A 244 3.04 -3.56 -10.70
N LEU A 245 2.30 -2.46 -10.69
CA LEU A 245 2.77 -1.11 -10.96
C LEU A 245 2.57 -0.26 -9.71
N GLN A 246 3.57 0.53 -9.32
CA GLN A 246 3.53 1.33 -8.08
C GLN A 246 4.14 2.71 -8.26
N ILE A 247 3.60 3.69 -7.53
CA ILE A 247 4.19 5.02 -7.40
C ILE A 247 3.76 5.66 -6.08
N PHE A 248 4.64 6.42 -5.45
CA PHE A 248 4.34 7.18 -4.23
C PHE A 248 4.05 8.65 -4.52
N THR A 249 3.19 9.26 -3.71
CA THR A 249 3.07 10.71 -3.64
C THR A 249 4.23 11.31 -2.85
N LYS A 250 4.42 12.63 -2.94
CA LYS A 250 5.11 13.36 -1.86
C LYS A 250 4.25 13.34 -0.59
N PRO A 251 4.82 13.69 0.59
CA PRO A 251 4.00 13.90 1.78
C PRO A 251 2.85 14.88 1.48
N ILE A 252 1.63 14.46 1.79
CA ILE A 252 0.42 15.25 1.46
C ILE A 252 0.12 16.32 2.52
N PHE A 253 0.80 16.23 3.67
CA PHE A 253 0.72 17.19 4.76
C PHE A 253 2.05 17.90 4.94
N LYS A 254 2.00 19.17 5.34
CA LYS A 254 3.21 19.98 5.53
C LYS A 254 4.03 19.59 6.77
N ALA A 255 3.36 19.12 7.82
CA ALA A 255 3.97 18.84 9.12
C ALA A 255 4.01 17.34 9.45
N ASP A 256 3.54 16.49 8.56
CA ASP A 256 3.48 15.05 8.74
C ASP A 256 4.07 14.37 7.50
N PRO A 257 5.02 13.43 7.65
CA PRO A 257 5.65 12.75 6.55
C PRO A 257 4.75 11.68 5.88
N PHE A 258 3.46 11.60 6.21
CA PHE A 258 2.49 10.72 5.59
C PHE A 258 2.32 10.98 4.09
N PHE A 259 2.37 9.90 3.30
CA PHE A 259 2.18 9.92 1.85
C PHE A 259 1.21 8.83 1.40
N LEU A 260 0.83 8.85 0.14
CA LEU A 260 -0.03 7.85 -0.48
C LEU A 260 0.75 7.02 -1.50
N GLU A 261 0.29 5.81 -1.74
CA GLU A 261 0.72 4.97 -2.86
C GLU A 261 -0.44 4.80 -3.84
N LEU A 262 -0.15 4.87 -5.13
CA LEU A 262 -1.01 4.31 -6.16
C LEU A 262 -0.43 2.98 -6.61
N ILE A 263 -1.27 1.95 -6.66
CA ILE A 263 -0.89 0.60 -7.05
C ILE A 263 -1.87 0.01 -8.06
N GLN A 264 -1.37 -0.61 -9.12
CA GLN A 264 -2.16 -1.44 -10.02
C GLN A 264 -1.61 -2.87 -9.97
N ARG A 265 -2.52 -3.84 -9.96
CA ARG A 265 -2.19 -5.28 -9.90
C ARG A 265 -2.78 -5.98 -11.11
N GLU A 266 -1.92 -6.61 -11.89
CA GLU A 266 -2.30 -7.44 -13.03
C GLU A 266 -1.97 -8.89 -12.67
N GLY A 267 -2.89 -9.53 -11.96
CA GLY A 267 -2.73 -10.91 -11.47
C GLY A 267 -1.76 -11.08 -10.29
N ALA A 268 -1.03 -10.03 -9.89
CA ALA A 268 -0.08 -10.07 -8.78
C ALA A 268 -0.77 -9.98 -7.40
N THR A 269 -0.32 -10.80 -6.46
CA THR A 269 -0.93 -10.97 -5.11
C THR A 269 -0.06 -10.55 -3.93
N GLY A 270 1.23 -10.35 -4.12
CA GLY A 270 2.26 -9.93 -3.17
C GLY A 270 2.52 -8.43 -3.18
N PHE A 271 3.68 -7.96 -2.73
CA PHE A 271 3.97 -6.52 -2.56
C PHE A 271 5.07 -5.97 -3.49
N GLY A 272 5.54 -6.78 -4.44
CA GLY A 272 6.60 -6.37 -5.37
C GLY A 272 7.93 -6.13 -4.67
N SER A 273 8.56 -7.19 -4.15
CA SER A 273 9.82 -7.10 -3.43
C SER A 273 10.92 -6.34 -4.17
N GLY A 274 10.96 -6.44 -5.50
CA GLY A 274 11.88 -5.71 -6.36
C GLY A 274 11.53 -4.22 -6.48
N ASN A 275 10.24 -3.89 -6.52
CA ASN A 275 9.79 -2.49 -6.49
C ASN A 275 10.07 -1.82 -5.15
N ILE A 276 9.89 -2.53 -4.04
CA ILE A 276 10.08 -1.98 -2.69
C ILE A 276 11.45 -1.32 -2.53
N ALA A 277 12.53 -1.94 -3.05
CA ALA A 277 13.87 -1.35 -2.98
C ALA A 277 13.99 -0.06 -3.80
N ALA A 278 13.37 0.00 -4.99
CA ALA A 278 13.37 1.18 -5.85
C ALA A 278 12.47 2.31 -5.31
N LEU A 279 11.29 1.95 -4.81
CA LEU A 279 10.36 2.80 -4.07
C LEU A 279 11.08 3.44 -2.88
N TYR A 280 11.77 2.65 -2.07
CA TYR A 280 12.52 3.12 -0.90
C TYR A 280 13.57 4.17 -1.26
N ARG A 281 14.37 3.92 -2.31
CA ARG A 281 15.36 4.90 -2.81
C ARG A 281 14.69 6.20 -3.26
N SER A 282 13.53 6.09 -3.89
CA SER A 282 12.78 7.26 -4.37
C SER A 282 12.25 8.11 -3.22
N VAL A 283 11.84 7.50 -2.10
CA VAL A 283 11.39 8.25 -0.90
C VAL A 283 12.54 8.78 -0.05
N GLN A 284 13.65 8.05 0.06
CA GLN A 284 14.85 8.49 0.80
C GLN A 284 15.32 9.88 0.32
N ALA A 285 15.23 10.15 -0.99
CA ALA A 285 15.59 11.43 -1.58
C ALA A 285 14.75 12.63 -1.09
N TYR A 286 13.58 12.39 -0.48
CA TYR A 286 12.68 13.42 0.04
C TYR A 286 12.73 13.58 1.55
N ILE A 287 12.90 12.48 2.26
CA ILE A 287 12.82 12.49 3.73
C ILE A 287 14.16 12.95 4.35
N VAL A 288 15.26 12.82 3.62
CA VAL A 288 16.60 13.23 4.08
C VAL A 288 17.08 14.56 3.45
N GLY A 289 16.35 15.10 2.49
CA GLY A 289 16.65 16.40 1.84
C GLY A 289 15.89 17.55 2.48
#